data_AF-A0A7J6V2L2-F1
#
_entry.id   AF-A0A7J6V2L2-F1
#
_cell.length_a   1.000
_cell.length_b   1.000
_cell.length_c   1.000
_cell.angle_alpha   90.00
_cell.angle_beta   90.00
_cell.angle_gamma   90.00
#
_symmetry.space_group_name_H-M   'P 1'
#
loop_
_entity.id
_entity.type
_entity.pdbx_description
1 polymer ?
#
loop_
_entity_poly.entity_id
_entity_poly.type
_entity_poly.pdbx_seq_one_letter_code
_entity_poly.pdbx_strand_id
1 'polypeptide(L)'
;MLERGIAPDSYTYSSILEGLCREAKAGAACEIFKMSMQQDIKLAQFVLTTLIRSLCKQVLLKGLVDAGEMDMALEHIQWLVKSSPRIPFQFLLN
;
A
#
# COMPACT_ATOMS: atom_id res chain seq x y z
N MET A 1 -16.94 11.31 -4.61
CA MET A 1 -17.24 9.86 -4.71
C MET A 1 -18.34 9.50 -3.73
N LEU A 2 -18.08 9.56 -2.41
CA LEU A 2 -19.10 9.30 -1.38
C LEU A 2 -20.30 10.25 -1.44
N GLU A 3 -20.07 11.55 -1.60
CA GLU A 3 -21.12 12.57 -1.75
C GLU A 3 -22.01 12.37 -3.00
N ARG A 4 -21.53 11.60 -3.98
CA ARG A 4 -22.27 11.24 -5.19
C ARG A 4 -22.92 9.86 -5.10
N GLY A 5 -22.89 9.22 -3.92
CA GLY A 5 -23.40 7.85 -3.71
C GLY A 5 -22.59 6.76 -4.40
N ILE A 6 -21.37 7.06 -4.85
CA ILE A 6 -20.49 6.07 -5.50
C ILE A 6 -19.67 5.37 -4.42
N ALA A 7 -19.83 4.05 -4.31
CA ALA A 7 -19.06 3.25 -3.37
C ALA A 7 -17.58 3.15 -3.80
N PRO A 8 -16.62 3.34 -2.87
CA PRO A 8 -15.21 3.15 -3.18
C PRO A 8 -14.92 1.69 -3.52
N ASP A 9 -14.04 1.48 -4.49
CA ASP A 9 -13.56 0.17 -4.87
C ASP A 9 -12.18 -0.13 -4.25
N SER A 10 -11.68 -1.33 -4.52
CA SER A 10 -10.38 -1.80 -4.02
C SER A 10 -9.21 -0.90 -4.43
N TYR A 11 -9.25 -0.32 -5.62
CA TYR A 11 -8.25 0.63 -6.10
C TYR A 11 -8.29 1.95 -5.33
N THR A 12 -9.48 2.46 -5.05
CA THR A 12 -9.67 3.69 -4.29
C THR A 12 -9.12 3.55 -2.87
N TYR A 13 -9.53 2.49 -2.16
CA TYR A 13 -9.01 2.21 -0.81
C TYR A 13 -7.48 2.05 -0.83
N SER A 14 -6.95 1.32 -1.80
CA SER A 14 -5.50 1.08 -1.91
C SER A 14 -4.71 2.37 -2.13
N SER A 15 -5.21 3.25 -3.00
CA SER A 15 -4.56 4.53 -3.30
C SER A 15 -4.53 5.45 -2.08
N ILE A 16 -5.64 5.53 -1.33
CA ILE A 16 -5.74 6.30 -0.09
C ILE A 16 -4.79 5.72 0.96
N LEU A 17 -4.79 4.40 1.14
CA LEU A 17 -3.91 3.74 2.11
C LEU A 17 -2.43 3.94 1.80
N GLU A 18 -2.02 3.81 0.53
CA GLU A 18 -0.63 4.06 0.16
C GLU A 18 -0.21 5.51 0.43
N GLY A 19 -1.08 6.49 0.16
CA GLY A 19 -0.84 7.89 0.49
C GLY A 19 -0.71 8.12 2.01
N LEU A 20 -1.66 7.63 2.79
CA LEU A 20 -1.65 7.77 4.25
C LEU A 20 -0.44 7.09 4.90
N CYS A 21 -0.07 5.90 4.40
CA CYS A 21 1.16 5.26 4.84
C CYS A 21 2.35 6.15 4.51
N ARG A 22 2.51 6.67 3.27
CA ARG A 22 3.66 7.51 2.88
C ARG A 22 3.83 8.72 3.79
N GLU A 23 2.73 9.28 4.29
CA GLU A 23 2.72 10.39 5.25
C GLU A 23 2.89 9.94 6.72
N ALA A 24 3.18 8.66 6.97
CA ALA A 24 3.25 8.03 8.29
C ALA A 24 1.97 8.18 9.15
N LYS A 25 0.81 8.35 8.53
CA LYS A 25 -0.50 8.53 9.19
C LYS A 25 -1.19 7.18 9.46
N ALA A 26 -0.56 6.33 10.26
CA ALA A 26 -1.05 4.97 10.53
C ALA A 26 -2.47 4.93 11.14
N GLY A 27 -2.80 5.87 12.04
CA GLY A 27 -4.14 5.95 12.63
C GLY A 27 -5.24 6.18 11.59
N ALA A 28 -5.03 7.13 10.67
CA ALA A 28 -5.95 7.39 9.57
C ALA A 28 -6.06 6.18 8.61
N ALA A 29 -4.93 5.51 8.34
CA ALA A 29 -4.93 4.30 7.51
C ALA A 29 -5.78 3.17 8.14
N CYS A 30 -5.74 3.01 9.46
CA CYS A 30 -6.58 2.06 10.18
C CYS A 30 -8.08 2.39 10.08
N GLU A 31 -8.46 3.67 10.13
CA GLU A 31 -9.87 4.07 9.95
C GLU A 31 -10.38 3.75 8.54
N ILE A 32 -9.55 4.00 7.51
CA ILE A 32 -9.87 3.61 6.13
C ILE A 32 -10.04 2.09 5.99
N PHE A 33 -9.19 1.30 6.67
CA PHE A 33 -9.36 -0.15 6.71
C PHE A 33 -10.69 -0.55 7.38
N LYS A 34 -11.07 0.06 8.50
CA LYS A 34 -12.37 -0.22 9.16
C LYS A 34 -13.55 0.09 8.23
N MET A 35 -13.48 1.18 7.45
CA MET A 35 -14.51 1.49 6.45
C MET A 35 -14.63 0.38 5.40
N SER A 36 -13.52 -0.20 4.94
CA SER A 36 -13.56 -1.33 4.01
C SER A 36 -14.22 -2.59 4.60
N MET A 37 -14.06 -2.83 5.90
CA MET A 37 -14.71 -3.94 6.62
C MET A 37 -16.23 -3.79 6.70
N GLN A 38 -16.72 -2.55 6.82
CA GLN A 38 -18.15 -2.26 6.86
C GLN A 38 -18.82 -2.44 5.49
N GLN A 39 -18.05 -2.36 4.41
CA GLN A 39 -18.56 -2.45 3.05
C GLN A 39 -18.64 -3.88 2.53
N ASP A 40 -17.53 -4.63 2.57
CA ASP A 40 -17.47 -6.01 2.07
C ASP A 40 -16.23 -6.76 2.60
N ILE A 41 -16.38 -8.06 2.90
CA ILE A 41 -15.31 -8.89 3.47
C ILE A 41 -14.17 -9.13 2.46
N LYS A 42 -14.48 -9.34 1.17
CA LYS A 42 -13.43 -9.57 0.16
C LYS A 42 -12.64 -8.29 -0.08
N LEU A 43 -13.33 -7.15 -0.11
CA LEU A 43 -12.71 -5.84 -0.15
C LEU A 43 -11.79 -5.62 1.05
N ALA A 44 -12.26 -5.90 2.27
CA ALA A 44 -11.45 -5.76 3.48
C ALA A 44 -10.18 -6.63 3.43
N GLN A 45 -10.26 -7.88 2.96
CA GLN A 45 -9.08 -8.75 2.80
C GLN A 45 -8.05 -8.14 1.84
N PHE A 46 -8.51 -7.59 0.71
CA PHE A 46 -7.64 -6.94 -0.27
C PHE A 46 -6.97 -5.68 0.30
N VAL A 47 -7.77 -4.86 0.99
CA VAL A 47 -7.33 -3.60 1.62
C VAL A 47 -6.32 -3.88 2.75
N LEU A 48 -6.57 -4.88 3.59
CA LEU A 48 -5.65 -5.33 4.64
C LEU A 48 -4.29 -5.78 4.07
N THR A 49 -4.32 -6.58 2.99
CA THR A 49 -3.10 -7.03 2.31
C THR A 49 -2.28 -5.84 1.82
N THR A 50 -2.94 -4.82 1.27
CA THR A 50 -2.28 -3.59 0.80
C THR A 50 -1.70 -2.77 1.97
N LEU A 51 -2.45 -2.65 3.06
CA LEU A 51 -2.00 -1.95 4.27
C LEU A 51 -0.74 -2.59 4.86
N ILE A 52 -0.75 -3.91 5.05
CA ILE A 52 0.40 -4.68 5.57
C ILE A 52 1.61 -4.48 4.66
N ARG A 53 1.45 -4.70 3.35
CA ARG A 53 2.54 -4.54 2.37
C ARG A 53 3.16 -3.14 2.42
N SER A 54 2.31 -2.11 2.51
CA SER A 54 2.74 -0.72 2.56
C SER A 54 3.52 -0.41 3.84
N LEU A 55 3.00 -0.81 5.00
CA LEU A 55 3.64 -0.59 6.30
C LEU A 55 4.96 -1.37 6.42
N CYS A 56 5.00 -2.64 6.01
CA CYS A 56 6.22 -3.44 6.02
C CYS A 56 7.32 -2.80 5.16
N LYS A 57 6.97 -2.28 3.97
CA LYS A 57 7.91 -1.56 3.13
C LYS A 57 8.50 -0.35 3.86
N GLN A 58 7.71 0.40 4.61
CA GLN A 58 8.18 1.58 5.32
C GLN A 58 9.07 1.27 6.52
N VAL A 59 8.68 0.29 7.33
CA VAL A 59 9.48 -0.14 8.48
C VAL A 59 10.84 -0.65 8.00
N LEU A 60 10.84 -1.49 6.95
CA LEU A 60 12.08 -2.01 6.38
C LEU A 60 12.97 -0.90 5.83
N LEU A 61 12.42 0.01 5.01
CA LEU A 61 13.19 1.11 4.43
C LEU A 61 13.75 2.05 5.49
N LYS A 62 12.95 2.35 6.52
CA LYS A 62 13.41 3.17 7.64
C LYS A 62 14.57 2.48 8.39
N GLY A 63 14.44 1.19 8.70
CA GLY A 63 15.48 0.43 9.38
C GLY A 63 16.80 0.36 8.60
N LEU A 64 16.73 0.17 7.27
CA LEU A 64 17.93 0.14 6.42
C LEU A 64 18.61 1.50 6.30
N VAL A 65 17.83 2.59 6.25
CA VAL A 65 18.37 3.95 6.29
C VAL A 65 19.03 4.23 7.65
N ASP A 66 18.39 3.85 8.75
CA ASP A 66 18.93 4.03 10.10
C ASP A 66 20.22 3.21 10.33
N ALA A 67 20.36 2.06 9.65
CA ALA A 67 21.55 1.21 9.69
C ALA A 67 22.68 1.66 8.74
N GLY A 68 22.43 2.64 7.85
CA GLY A 68 23.39 3.08 6.83
C GLY A 68 23.51 2.12 5.64
N GLU A 69 22.60 1.16 5.49
CA GLU A 69 22.63 0.09 4.49
C GLU A 69 21.72 0.39 3.29
N MET A 70 21.91 1.55 2.66
CA MET A 70 21.03 2.04 1.58
C MET A 70 21.03 1.15 0.32
N ASP A 71 22.13 0.47 0.02
CA ASP A 71 22.23 -0.44 -1.14
C ASP A 71 21.29 -1.65 -1.00
N MET A 72 21.19 -2.23 0.20
CA MET A 72 20.25 -3.31 0.48
C MET A 72 18.80 -2.85 0.39
N ALA A 73 18.50 -1.59 0.76
CA ALA A 73 17.16 -1.02 0.59
C ALA A 73 16.76 -0.94 -0.88
N LEU A 74 17.70 -0.57 -1.76
CA LEU A 74 17.49 -0.52 -3.20
C LEU A 74 17.22 -1.92 -3.77
N GLU A 75 18.03 -2.91 -3.41
CA GLU A 75 17.85 -4.30 -3.84
C GLU A 75 16.52 -4.88 -3.38
N HIS A 76 16.12 -4.61 -2.13
CA HIS A 76 14.85 -5.10 -1.60
C HIS A 76 13.64 -4.46 -2.28
N ILE A 77 13.70 -3.16 -2.60
CA ILE A 77 12.67 -2.49 -3.41
C ILE A 77 12.60 -3.14 -4.79
N GLN A 78 13.74 -3.33 -5.44
CA GLN A 78 13.78 -3.95 -6.78
C GLN A 78 13.22 -5.37 -6.76
N TRP A 79 13.55 -6.17 -5.73
CA TRP A 79 13.01 -7.51 -5.54
C TRP A 79 11.49 -7.49 -5.31
N LEU A 80 10.98 -6.60 -4.46
CA LEU A 80 9.54 -6.45 -4.21
C LEU A 80 8.76 -6.05 -5.47
N VAL A 81 9.35 -5.17 -6.30
CA VAL A 81 8.77 -4.74 -7.58
C VAL A 81 8.78 -5.91 -8.58
N LYS A 82 9.87 -6.68 -8.66
CA LYS A 82 9.96 -7.85 -9.55
C LYS A 82 9.02 -9.00 -9.14
N SER A 83 8.83 -9.21 -7.84
CA SER A 83 8.02 -10.31 -7.28
C SER A 83 6.52 -10.00 -7.18
N SER A 84 6.07 -8.77 -7.46
CA SER A 84 4.65 -8.39 -7.43
C SER A 84 4.02 -8.50 -8.84
N PRO A 85 3.20 -9.51 -9.14
CA PRO A 85 2.65 -9.75 -10.49
C PRO A 85 1.47 -8.84 -10.86
N ARG A 86 1.32 -7.67 -10.21
CA ARG A 86 0.12 -6.82 -10.37
C ARG A 86 0.18 -5.83 -11.53
N ILE A 87 1.35 -5.58 -12.12
CA ILE A 87 1.47 -4.78 -13.36
C ILE A 87 2.53 -5.44 -14.25
N PRO A 88 2.19 -5.91 -15.46
CA PRO A 88 3.20 -6.37 -16.41
C PRO A 88 4.18 -5.22 -16.69
N PHE A 89 5.48 -5.49 -16.57
CA PHE A 89 6.58 -4.54 -16.86
C PHE A 89 6.45 -3.84 -18.23
N GLN A 90 5.63 -4.37 -19.13
CA GLN A 90 5.38 -3.88 -20.47
C GLN A 90 4.60 -2.54 -20.54
N PHE A 91 4.01 -2.06 -19.44
CA PHE A 91 3.28 -0.77 -19.39
C PHE A 91 4.12 0.43 -18.90
N LEU A 92 5.38 0.24 -18.53
CA LEU A 92 6.27 1.31 -18.03
C LEU A 92 7.35 1.77 -19.03
N LEU A 93 7.30 1.27 -20.27
CA LEU A 93 8.24 1.63 -21.36
C LEU A 93 7.50 2.09 -22.64
N ASN A 94 6.42 2.86 -22.50
CA ASN A 94 5.85 3.68 -23.58
C ASN A 94 5.50 5.07 -23.05
#